data_AF-A0A6J4CYW0-F1
#
_entry.id   AF-A0A6J4CYW0-F1
#
_cell.length_a   1.000
_cell.length_b   1.000
_cell.length_c   1.000
_cell.angle_alpha   90.00
_cell.angle_beta   90.00
_cell.angle_gamma   90.00
#
_symmetry.space_group_name_H-M   'P 1'
#
loop_
_entity.id
_entity.type
_entity.pdbx_description
1 polymer ?
#
loop_
_entity_poly.entity_id
_entity_poly.type
_entity_poly.pdbx_seq_one_letter_code
_entity_poly.pdbx_strand_id
1 'polypeptide(L)'
;MDNQTPIQDLENIPATPKLEPDTSDIADLIKPSQIPTADLYKDFTLKLEEALENNNNWKEQVYWCLDGLNRLLNAFIDFRKVQDDSLKELPKIEAQTEYIKDQVKRIEQISQTYNAYFDEFNYIMGKNNGLINQNFAYVQNEISLANSILTQTTNNIHDILKYKSEVESTLSKLNALPEAQKRLNELFSKSEAYLNDLNKATIEAQTSIGQHSIEAQNALQSLRGQLDNNLSQRAQELQNNLKSLESSLAENIKQKLEQNNSTIEEYKKLAQEKIQEMQRYLAVAIKLRDYAQATQKALDQILKEALDQINATTAHQKLAIETHTNSLIDQSKESIKEYQKSMIKEFNKDSAPLAAALATIQTLLEKLQARSTKLGLDFTTTTYTENATFAVPKAGIYYYVFLQAGAGSNTDGNNQNITSFGDKLSISNTSTATSGTVKSAWLKLENQENISISVASGGLCVVSYATRLKLEDVAKDSIATEGA
;
A
#
# COMPACT_ATOMS: atom_id res chain seq x y z
N MET A 1 -1.21 39.03 116.85
CA MET A 1 -1.14 40.34 117.52
C MET A 1 -1.10 40.04 119.00
N ASP A 2 0.11 39.93 119.55
CA ASP A 2 0.26 39.76 121.00
C ASP A 2 0.11 41.12 121.67
N ASN A 3 -0.54 41.13 122.84
CA ASN A 3 -0.70 42.33 123.66
C ASN A 3 0.67 42.77 124.20
N GLN A 4 1.40 43.60 123.45
CA GLN A 4 2.50 44.37 123.99
C GLN A 4 1.93 45.60 124.70
N THR A 5 2.27 45.77 125.98
CA THR A 5 1.85 46.94 126.76
C THR A 5 2.40 48.23 126.15
N PRO A 6 1.63 49.34 126.20
CA PRO A 6 2.11 50.63 125.72
C PRO A 6 3.33 51.12 126.51
N ILE A 7 4.02 52.12 125.95
CA ILE A 7 5.18 52.79 126.55
C ILE A 7 4.92 53.10 128.02
N GLN A 8 5.84 52.66 128.88
CA GLN A 8 5.75 52.87 130.34
C GLN A 8 6.68 54.01 130.78
N ASP A 9 6.21 54.82 131.71
CA ASP A 9 6.97 55.91 132.33
C ASP A 9 8.09 55.40 133.23
N LEU A 10 9.16 56.19 133.37
CA LEU A 10 10.29 55.88 134.24
C LEU A 10 9.95 56.13 135.71
N GLU A 11 10.49 55.30 136.59
CA GLU A 11 10.33 55.42 138.04
C GLU A 11 11.28 56.48 138.62
N ASN A 12 10.78 57.26 139.59
CA ASN A 12 11.55 58.35 140.21
C ASN A 12 12.72 57.81 141.04
N ILE A 13 13.87 58.48 140.94
CA ILE A 13 15.08 58.21 141.72
C ILE A 13 14.81 58.49 143.22
N PRO A 14 15.31 57.66 144.16
CA PRO A 14 15.09 57.88 145.59
C PRO A 14 15.71 59.19 146.07
N ALA A 15 15.09 59.81 147.07
CA ALA A 15 15.60 61.05 147.66
C ALA A 15 16.86 60.78 148.50
N THR A 16 17.87 61.63 148.39
CA THR A 16 19.12 61.50 149.16
C THR A 16 18.84 61.59 150.67
N PRO A 17 19.46 60.73 151.51
CA PRO A 17 19.28 60.76 152.96
C PRO A 17 19.60 62.14 153.56
N LYS A 18 18.76 62.60 154.49
CA LYS A 18 19.03 63.81 155.27
C LYS A 18 19.85 63.44 156.50
N LEU A 19 21.03 64.05 156.65
CA LEU A 19 21.84 63.97 157.85
C LEU A 19 21.33 65.04 158.84
N GLU A 20 20.88 64.63 160.02
CA GLU A 20 20.52 65.56 161.10
C GLU A 20 21.80 66.14 161.73
N PRO A 21 21.85 67.45 162.04
CA PRO A 21 23.03 68.09 162.61
C PRO A 21 23.27 67.67 164.07
N ASP A 22 24.55 67.58 164.46
CA ASP A 22 24.95 67.21 165.82
C ASP A 22 24.48 68.28 166.84
N THR A 23 23.58 67.88 167.74
CA THR A 23 22.99 68.72 168.80
C THR A 23 23.55 68.39 170.18
N SER A 24 24.72 67.72 170.27
CA SER A 24 25.42 67.54 171.54
C SER A 24 26.19 68.81 171.95
N ASP A 25 25.63 69.57 172.90
CA ASP A 25 26.13 70.86 173.36
C ASP A 25 27.58 70.80 173.91
N ILE A 26 28.52 71.46 173.22
CA ILE A 26 29.90 71.68 173.68
C ILE A 26 29.96 72.91 174.62
N ALA A 27 28.94 73.09 175.47
CA ALA A 27 28.77 74.30 176.27
C ALA A 27 29.38 74.22 177.68
N ASP A 28 29.40 73.04 178.30
CA ASP A 28 29.55 72.91 179.77
C ASP A 28 30.87 72.31 180.29
N LEU A 29 31.85 72.01 179.44
CA LEU A 29 33.15 71.46 179.89
C LEU A 29 34.38 72.21 179.35
N ILE A 30 34.87 73.13 180.20
CA ILE A 30 36.26 73.61 180.43
C ILE A 30 36.51 75.11 180.20
N LYS A 31 36.35 75.90 181.27
CA LYS A 31 37.11 77.12 181.66
C LYS A 31 36.92 77.38 183.17
N PRO A 32 37.82 78.08 183.91
CA PRO A 32 39.23 78.39 183.66
C PRO A 32 40.16 78.08 184.87
N SER A 33 41.43 78.52 184.76
CA SER A 33 42.51 78.63 185.78
C SER A 33 43.42 77.42 186.02
N GLN A 34 44.70 77.53 186.40
CA GLN A 34 45.84 78.45 186.12
C GLN A 34 47.03 77.95 187.00
N ILE A 35 48.30 78.08 186.54
CA ILE A 35 49.58 78.00 187.31
C ILE A 35 49.90 76.68 188.10
N PRO A 36 51.13 76.43 188.63
CA PRO A 36 52.43 77.13 188.51
C PRO A 36 53.71 76.26 188.27
N THR A 37 54.81 76.91 187.86
CA THR A 37 56.25 76.71 188.25
C THR A 37 57.15 77.48 187.26
N ALA A 38 58.32 78.04 187.59
CA ALA A 38 58.92 78.37 188.89
C ALA A 38 59.91 79.55 188.76
N ASP A 39 60.18 80.18 189.90
CA ASP A 39 61.25 81.11 190.28
C ASP A 39 62.31 81.61 189.26
N LEU A 40 62.44 82.95 189.21
CA LEU A 40 63.70 83.55 189.64
C LEU A 40 63.45 84.86 190.43
N TYR A 41 63.69 84.81 191.74
CA TYR A 41 64.12 85.86 192.70
C TYR A 41 63.79 87.33 192.35
N LYS A 42 63.15 88.15 193.20
CA LYS A 42 63.26 88.27 194.67
C LYS A 42 64.70 88.42 195.20
N ASP A 43 65.52 89.21 194.50
CA ASP A 43 66.90 89.53 194.92
C ASP A 43 67.12 90.99 195.36
N PHE A 44 66.12 91.89 195.28
CA PHE A 44 66.30 93.31 195.61
C PHE A 44 65.07 93.99 196.28
N THR A 45 64.48 93.36 197.31
CA THR A 45 63.37 93.97 198.11
C THR A 45 63.83 94.60 199.43
N LEU A 46 64.89 94.07 200.07
CA LEU A 46 65.48 94.62 201.32
C LEU A 46 67.02 94.75 201.25
N LYS A 47 67.63 94.35 200.15
CA LYS A 47 68.74 95.12 199.58
C LYS A 47 68.05 95.91 198.47
N LEU A 48 68.00 97.23 198.44
CA LEU A 48 68.52 98.24 199.36
C LEU A 48 67.39 99.29 199.52
N GLU A 49 66.78 99.56 200.65
CA GLU A 49 67.17 99.45 202.08
C GLU A 49 68.53 100.10 202.47
N GLU A 50 69.43 100.38 201.52
CA GLU A 50 70.21 101.64 201.50
C GLU A 50 69.44 102.77 200.77
N ALA A 51 68.13 102.59 200.56
CA ALA A 51 67.17 103.68 200.61
C ALA A 51 66.56 103.86 202.02
N LEU A 52 66.90 102.99 203.00
CA LEU A 52 66.39 103.02 204.38
C LEU A 52 67.39 103.69 205.32
N GLU A 53 67.67 104.97 205.06
CA GLU A 53 67.68 105.91 206.19
C GLU A 53 66.19 106.12 206.58
N ASN A 54 65.53 105.32 207.45
CA ASN A 54 65.94 104.64 208.71
C ASN A 54 65.01 103.43 209.05
N ASN A 55 65.29 102.42 209.91
CA ASN A 55 66.50 101.88 210.58
C ASN A 55 66.16 100.55 211.35
N ASN A 56 67.17 99.77 211.79
CA ASN A 56 67.25 98.75 212.87
C ASN A 56 66.74 97.28 212.73
N ASN A 57 67.61 96.28 213.01
CA ASN A 57 67.25 94.87 213.30
C ASN A 57 68.29 94.01 214.06
N TRP A 58 68.03 93.70 215.34
CA TRP A 58 68.63 92.55 216.08
C TRP A 58 67.78 91.26 215.95
N LYS A 59 66.75 91.30 215.09
CA LYS A 59 65.81 90.19 214.83
C LYS A 59 66.49 88.93 214.27
N GLU A 60 67.69 89.05 213.71
CA GLU A 60 68.35 88.00 212.93
C GLU A 60 68.50 86.68 213.70
N GLN A 61 68.97 86.68 214.95
CA GLN A 61 69.23 85.40 215.66
C GLN A 61 67.95 84.60 215.99
N VAL A 62 66.83 85.28 216.25
CA VAL A 62 65.51 84.63 216.40
C VAL A 62 65.01 84.07 215.07
N TYR A 63 65.36 84.72 213.96
CA TYR A 63 65.04 84.30 212.59
C TYR A 63 65.62 82.93 212.23
N TRP A 64 66.86 82.60 212.63
CA TRP A 64 67.50 81.33 212.25
C TRP A 64 66.80 80.09 212.84
N CYS A 65 66.32 80.14 214.09
CA CYS A 65 65.55 79.02 214.68
C CYS A 65 64.14 78.89 214.07
N LEU A 66 63.53 80.00 213.66
CA LEU A 66 62.24 80.00 212.95
C LEU A 66 62.37 79.47 211.52
N ASP A 67 63.45 79.77 210.80
CA ASP A 67 63.69 79.28 209.43
C ASP A 67 63.79 77.74 209.38
N GLY A 68 64.51 77.13 210.34
CA GLY A 68 64.63 75.67 210.42
C GLY A 68 63.29 74.95 210.57
N LEU A 69 62.39 75.47 211.40
CA LEU A 69 61.03 74.95 211.58
C LEU A 69 60.13 75.21 210.36
N ASN A 70 60.25 76.39 209.75
CA ASN A 70 59.46 76.77 208.57
C ASN A 70 59.80 75.90 207.34
N ARG A 71 61.09 75.56 207.14
CA ARG A 71 61.52 74.65 206.06
C ARG A 71 60.88 73.27 206.17
N LEU A 72 60.79 72.71 207.37
CA LEU A 72 60.21 71.38 207.59
C LEU A 72 58.68 71.37 207.34
N LEU A 73 57.99 72.46 207.70
CA LEU A 73 56.56 72.63 207.46
C LEU A 73 56.21 72.79 205.97
N ASN A 74 56.98 73.57 205.21
CA ASN A 74 56.68 73.78 203.78
C ASN A 74 56.83 72.51 202.95
N ALA A 75 57.85 71.69 203.21
CA ALA A 75 58.04 70.41 202.51
C ALA A 75 56.83 69.46 202.68
N PHE A 76 56.14 69.50 203.83
CA PHE A 76 54.94 68.70 204.08
C PHE A 76 53.69 69.24 203.38
N ILE A 77 53.63 70.55 203.14
CA ILE A 77 52.52 71.22 202.43
C ILE A 77 52.61 70.94 200.92
N ASP A 78 53.82 70.98 200.34
CA ASP A 78 54.02 70.75 198.92
C ASP A 78 53.72 69.30 198.50
N PHE A 79 54.13 68.31 199.31
CA PHE A 79 53.79 66.91 199.06
C PHE A 79 52.28 66.66 199.03
N ARG A 80 51.53 67.32 199.92
CA ARG A 80 50.07 67.18 200.01
C ARG A 80 49.35 67.77 198.79
N LYS A 81 49.82 68.90 198.25
CA LYS A 81 49.26 69.49 197.01
C LYS A 81 49.37 68.54 195.81
N VAL A 82 50.54 67.92 195.61
CA VAL A 82 50.76 67.00 194.47
C VAL A 82 49.82 65.79 194.53
N GLN A 83 49.50 65.31 195.73
CA GLN A 83 48.53 64.24 195.93
C GLN A 83 47.08 64.70 195.65
N ASP A 84 46.69 65.89 196.09
CA ASP A 84 45.35 66.44 195.89
C ASP A 84 45.06 66.83 194.42
N ASP A 85 46.09 67.18 193.64
CA ASP A 85 45.91 67.55 192.22
C ASP A 85 45.90 66.35 191.27
N SER A 86 46.63 65.27 191.58
CA SER A 86 46.63 64.05 190.76
C SER A 86 45.33 63.24 190.85
N LEU A 87 44.54 63.40 191.93
CA LEU A 87 43.21 62.78 192.09
C LEU A 87 42.09 63.47 191.26
N LYS A 88 42.33 64.63 190.64
CA LYS A 88 41.28 65.42 189.95
C LYS A 88 41.14 65.16 188.45
N GLU A 89 42.11 64.52 187.79
CA GLU A 89 42.11 64.37 186.31
C GLU A 89 41.44 63.07 185.81
N LEU A 90 41.18 62.08 186.67
CA LEU A 90 40.64 60.77 186.28
C LEU A 90 39.32 60.81 185.46
N PRO A 91 38.30 61.63 185.83
CA PRO A 91 36.99 61.60 185.17
C PRO A 91 36.98 62.08 183.70
N LYS A 92 38.02 62.81 183.25
CA LYS A 92 38.04 63.40 181.90
C LYS A 92 38.31 62.38 180.80
N ILE A 93 39.04 61.31 181.10
CA ILE A 93 39.50 60.32 180.10
C ILE A 93 38.38 59.33 179.74
N GLU A 94 37.54 58.96 180.71
CA GLU A 94 36.37 58.09 180.48
C GLU A 94 35.35 58.76 179.56
N ALA A 95 35.01 60.04 179.82
CA ALA A 95 34.08 60.82 179.00
C ALA A 95 34.53 60.97 177.53
N GLN A 96 35.84 61.15 177.27
CA GLN A 96 36.38 61.21 175.91
C GLN A 96 36.28 59.86 175.18
N THR A 97 36.43 58.75 175.90
CA THR A 97 36.32 57.40 175.34
C THR A 97 34.88 57.05 174.97
N GLU A 98 33.91 57.48 175.79
CA GLU A 98 32.47 57.36 175.52
C GLU A 98 32.09 58.12 174.24
N TYR A 99 32.52 59.39 174.12
CA TYR A 99 32.25 60.24 172.96
C TYR A 99 32.78 59.64 171.64
N ILE A 100 34.00 59.10 171.62
CA ILE A 100 34.58 58.48 170.41
C ILE A 100 33.77 57.25 169.98
N LYS A 101 33.33 56.39 170.92
CA LYS A 101 32.46 55.24 170.59
C LYS A 101 31.14 55.70 169.98
N ASP A 102 30.55 56.75 170.53
CA ASP A 102 29.27 57.28 170.05
C ASP A 102 29.40 57.89 168.64
N GLN A 103 30.50 58.61 168.36
CA GLN A 103 30.81 59.11 167.01
C GLN A 103 31.08 57.98 166.00
N VAL A 104 31.81 56.92 166.37
CA VAL A 104 32.00 55.73 165.50
C VAL A 104 30.66 55.08 165.17
N LYS A 105 29.78 54.91 166.16
CA LYS A 105 28.44 54.35 165.96
C LYS A 105 27.56 55.21 165.05
N ARG A 106 27.66 56.55 165.13
CA ARG A 106 27.00 57.47 164.19
C ARG A 106 27.54 57.30 162.77
N ILE A 107 28.85 57.15 162.59
CA ILE A 107 29.47 56.89 161.27
C ILE A 107 28.97 55.55 160.69
N GLU A 108 28.85 54.49 161.51
CA GLU A 108 28.27 53.21 161.09
C GLU A 108 26.81 53.36 160.65
N GLN A 109 25.97 54.09 161.41
CA GLN A 109 24.58 54.37 161.06
C GLN A 109 24.45 55.17 159.76
N ILE A 110 25.31 56.17 159.56
CA ILE A 110 25.37 56.95 158.31
C ILE A 110 25.76 56.05 157.15
N SER A 111 26.78 55.19 157.31
CA SER A 111 27.22 54.25 156.27
C SER A 111 26.13 53.24 155.90
N GLN A 112 25.41 52.68 156.89
CA GLN A 112 24.27 51.80 156.66
C GLN A 112 23.13 52.50 155.91
N THR A 113 22.82 53.75 156.28
CA THR A 113 21.80 54.56 155.62
C THR A 113 22.15 54.85 154.16
N TYR A 114 23.42 55.20 153.87
CA TYR A 114 23.87 55.43 152.50
C TYR A 114 23.95 54.14 151.66
N ASN A 115 24.34 53.01 152.26
CA ASN A 115 24.34 51.72 151.55
C ASN A 115 22.92 51.33 151.12
N ALA A 116 21.93 51.43 152.02
CA ALA A 116 20.52 51.18 151.69
C ALA A 116 20.00 52.10 150.57
N TYR A 117 20.37 53.38 150.60
CA TYR A 117 20.08 54.33 149.51
C TYR A 117 20.70 53.91 148.17
N PHE A 118 21.96 53.46 148.16
CA PHE A 118 22.62 53.01 146.93
C PHE A 118 22.03 51.72 146.39
N ASP A 119 21.59 50.79 147.24
CA ASP A 119 20.89 49.57 146.83
C ASP A 119 19.54 49.91 146.15
N GLU A 120 18.75 50.81 146.75
CA GLU A 120 17.48 51.29 146.17
C GLU A 120 17.70 52.05 144.86
N PHE A 121 18.72 52.92 144.80
CA PHE A 121 19.12 53.63 143.59
C PHE A 121 19.51 52.67 142.46
N ASN A 122 20.34 51.66 142.75
CA ASN A 122 20.77 50.67 141.77
C ASN A 122 19.60 49.80 141.27
N TYR A 123 18.66 49.45 142.16
CA TYR A 123 17.44 48.74 141.80
C TYR A 123 16.56 49.55 140.82
N ILE A 124 16.29 50.82 141.13
CA ILE A 124 15.49 51.72 140.28
C ILE A 124 16.20 51.99 138.95
N MET A 125 17.52 52.18 138.95
CA MET A 125 18.31 52.30 137.71
C MET A 125 18.25 51.03 136.85
N GLY A 126 18.33 49.84 137.45
CA GLY A 126 18.17 48.57 136.76
C GLY A 126 16.79 48.42 136.11
N LYS A 127 15.73 48.75 136.85
CA LYS A 127 14.34 48.74 136.36
C LYS A 127 14.11 49.76 135.24
N ASN A 128 14.56 51.00 135.41
CA ASN A 128 14.45 52.04 134.38
C ASN A 128 15.21 51.67 133.10
N ASN A 129 16.41 51.07 133.19
CA ASN A 129 17.13 50.58 132.02
C ASN A 129 16.38 49.41 131.34
N GLY A 130 15.71 48.55 132.11
CA GLY A 130 14.79 47.54 131.59
C GLY A 130 13.62 48.14 130.80
N LEU A 131 12.94 49.15 131.36
CA LEU A 131 11.84 49.87 130.71
C LEU A 131 12.29 50.61 129.44
N ILE A 132 13.47 51.26 129.45
CA ILE A 132 14.06 51.90 128.27
C ILE A 132 14.23 50.89 127.13
N ASN A 133 14.79 49.71 127.39
CA ASN A 133 14.97 48.67 126.38
C ASN A 133 13.63 48.13 125.85
N GLN A 134 12.62 47.97 126.70
CA GLN A 134 11.26 47.56 126.28
C GLN A 134 10.60 48.64 125.40
N ASN A 135 10.69 49.91 125.79
CA ASN A 135 10.15 51.03 125.03
C ASN A 135 10.85 51.17 123.65
N PHE A 136 12.17 50.97 123.57
CA PHE A 136 12.90 50.92 122.30
C PHE A 136 12.45 49.76 121.40
N ALA A 137 12.30 48.55 121.96
CA ALA A 137 11.83 47.39 121.20
C ALA A 137 10.40 47.58 120.67
N TYR A 138 9.51 48.20 121.46
CA TYR A 138 8.16 48.57 121.04
C TYR A 138 8.19 49.54 119.85
N VAL A 139 8.95 50.63 119.94
CA VAL A 139 9.11 51.60 118.84
C VAL A 139 9.71 50.96 117.58
N GLN A 140 10.66 50.04 117.73
CA GLN A 140 11.23 49.31 116.60
C GLN A 140 10.21 48.38 115.91
N ASN A 141 9.32 47.74 116.67
CA ASN A 141 8.21 46.93 116.14
C ASN A 141 7.20 47.80 115.38
N GLU A 142 6.81 48.96 115.91
CA GLU A 142 5.92 49.92 115.24
C GLU A 142 6.53 50.45 113.94
N ILE A 143 7.83 50.77 113.91
CA ILE A 143 8.55 51.16 112.68
C ILE A 143 8.53 50.01 111.65
N SER A 144 8.72 48.76 112.08
CA SER A 144 8.66 47.58 111.21
C SER A 144 7.25 47.39 110.61
N LEU A 145 6.21 47.57 111.43
CA LEU A 145 4.81 47.51 111.00
C LEU A 145 4.49 48.62 109.98
N ALA A 146 4.92 49.86 110.24
CA ALA A 146 4.74 50.99 109.33
C ALA A 146 5.42 50.73 107.98
N ASN A 147 6.64 50.19 107.96
CA ASN A 147 7.34 49.81 106.73
C ASN A 147 6.63 48.70 105.95
N SER A 148 6.03 47.72 106.63
CA SER A 148 5.19 46.68 106.00
C SER A 148 3.95 47.28 105.33
N ILE A 149 3.24 48.18 106.02
CA ILE A 149 2.06 48.89 105.50
C ILE A 149 2.43 49.78 104.30
N LEU A 150 3.57 50.49 104.36
CA LEU A 150 4.07 51.28 103.24
C LEU A 150 4.39 50.41 102.03
N THR A 151 5.07 49.29 102.23
CA THR A 151 5.41 48.33 101.15
C THR A 151 4.15 47.76 100.49
N GLN A 152 3.16 47.32 101.28
CA GLN A 152 1.89 46.84 100.78
C GLN A 152 1.14 47.93 99.99
N THR A 153 1.14 49.16 100.51
CA THR A 153 0.52 50.32 99.87
C THR A 153 1.18 50.65 98.52
N THR A 154 2.51 50.60 98.44
CA THR A 154 3.27 50.79 97.20
C THR A 154 2.92 49.73 96.15
N ASN A 155 2.81 48.47 96.55
CA ASN A 155 2.39 47.39 95.65
C ASN A 155 0.96 47.60 95.12
N ASN A 156 0.02 47.94 96.01
CA ASN A 156 -1.37 48.25 95.63
C ASN A 156 -1.45 49.42 94.64
N ILE A 157 -0.64 50.48 94.83
CA ILE A 157 -0.55 51.60 93.88
C ILE A 157 -0.04 51.13 92.51
N HIS A 158 0.94 50.22 92.48
CA HIS A 158 1.48 49.68 91.24
C HIS A 158 0.42 48.86 90.46
N ASP A 159 -0.36 48.03 91.16
CA ASP A 159 -1.48 47.30 90.57
C ASP A 159 -2.58 48.23 90.04
N ILE A 160 -2.93 49.29 90.78
CA ILE A 160 -3.89 50.31 90.33
C ILE A 160 -3.40 51.01 89.05
N LEU A 161 -2.11 51.35 88.96
CA LEU A 161 -1.53 51.95 87.75
C LEU A 161 -1.55 50.99 86.56
N LYS A 162 -1.35 49.68 86.80
CA LYS A 162 -1.50 48.65 85.76
C LYS A 162 -2.94 48.56 85.27
N TYR A 163 -3.92 48.45 86.17
CA TYR A 163 -5.34 48.41 85.80
C TYR A 163 -5.78 49.65 85.02
N LYS A 164 -5.25 50.84 85.39
CA LYS A 164 -5.49 52.07 84.62
C LYS A 164 -5.05 51.92 83.16
N SER A 165 -3.86 51.37 82.90
CA SER A 165 -3.35 51.16 81.54
C SER A 165 -4.20 50.16 80.74
N GLU A 166 -4.69 49.09 81.38
CA GLU A 166 -5.58 48.10 80.77
C GLU A 166 -6.96 48.72 80.40
N VAL A 167 -7.48 49.61 81.26
CA VAL A 167 -8.71 50.38 80.99
C VAL A 167 -8.50 51.37 79.84
N GLU A 168 -7.39 52.11 79.81
CA GLU A 168 -7.05 53.04 78.71
C GLU A 168 -6.95 52.29 77.37
N SER A 169 -6.29 51.12 77.34
CA SER A 169 -6.22 50.26 76.14
C SER A 169 -7.60 49.78 75.68
N THR A 170 -8.46 49.41 76.62
CA THR A 170 -9.82 48.93 76.34
C THR A 170 -10.70 50.08 75.81
N LEU A 171 -10.57 51.28 76.37
CA LEU A 171 -11.26 52.48 75.90
C LEU A 171 -10.83 52.87 74.48
N SER A 172 -9.54 52.78 74.14
CA SER A 172 -9.07 53.00 72.76
C SER A 172 -9.68 52.00 71.77
N LYS A 173 -9.82 50.72 72.14
CA LYS A 173 -10.49 49.71 71.30
C LYS A 173 -11.98 50.00 71.13
N LEU A 174 -12.66 50.44 72.20
CA LEU A 174 -14.07 50.81 72.15
C LEU A 174 -14.31 52.04 71.26
N ASN A 175 -13.42 53.04 71.32
CA ASN A 175 -13.48 54.24 70.49
C ASN A 175 -13.21 53.96 69.00
N ALA A 176 -12.51 52.88 68.65
CA ALA A 176 -12.28 52.44 67.26
C ALA A 176 -13.45 51.65 66.65
N LEU A 177 -14.38 51.17 67.49
CA LEU A 177 -15.48 50.28 67.10
C LEU A 177 -16.49 50.93 66.12
N PRO A 178 -16.85 52.23 66.21
CA PRO A 178 -17.70 52.90 65.23
C PRO A 178 -17.10 52.97 63.82
N GLU A 179 -15.78 53.16 63.70
CA GLU A 179 -15.07 53.18 62.41
C GLU A 179 -15.03 51.76 61.80
N ALA A 180 -14.85 50.72 62.63
CA ALA A 180 -14.96 49.33 62.18
C ALA A 180 -16.39 49.00 61.69
N GLN A 181 -17.43 49.46 62.40
CA GLN A 181 -18.82 49.32 62.00
C GLN A 181 -19.12 50.04 60.68
N LYS A 182 -18.61 51.27 60.51
CA LYS A 182 -18.73 52.04 59.27
C LYS A 182 -18.12 51.30 58.07
N ARG A 183 -16.89 50.79 58.21
CA ARG A 183 -16.22 50.00 57.17
C ARG A 183 -16.97 48.71 56.83
N LEU A 184 -17.55 48.05 57.82
CA LEU A 184 -18.38 46.87 57.61
C LEU A 184 -19.64 47.19 56.81
N ASN A 185 -20.32 48.30 57.13
CA ASN A 185 -21.49 48.77 56.39
C ASN A 185 -21.15 49.16 54.94
N GLU A 186 -20.02 49.86 54.72
CA GLU A 186 -19.53 50.17 53.37
C GLU A 186 -19.22 48.90 52.55
N LEU A 187 -18.69 47.85 53.20
CA LEU A 187 -18.48 46.53 52.60
C LEU A 187 -19.80 45.84 52.24
N PHE A 188 -20.81 45.89 53.11
CA PHE A 188 -22.14 45.37 52.82
C PHE A 188 -22.79 46.07 51.62
N SER A 189 -22.81 47.41 51.58
CA SER A 189 -23.38 48.15 50.44
C SER A 189 -22.64 47.87 49.12
N LYS A 190 -21.31 47.68 49.15
CA LYS A 190 -20.56 47.24 47.96
C LYS A 190 -20.93 45.81 47.53
N SER A 191 -21.07 44.89 48.48
CA SER A 191 -21.48 43.51 48.21
C SER A 191 -22.88 43.43 47.60
N GLU A 192 -23.82 44.24 48.09
CA GLU A 192 -25.18 44.34 47.57
C GLU A 192 -25.21 44.94 46.15
N ALA A 193 -24.40 45.96 45.87
CA ALA A 193 -24.21 46.49 44.52
C ALA A 193 -23.66 45.41 43.55
N TYR A 194 -22.61 44.68 43.94
CA TYR A 194 -22.05 43.60 43.12
C TYR A 194 -23.04 42.45 42.87
N LEU A 195 -23.90 42.11 43.85
CA LEU A 195 -24.97 41.13 43.68
C LEU A 195 -26.02 41.59 42.67
N ASN A 196 -26.38 42.87 42.69
CA ASN A 196 -27.31 43.44 41.71
C ASN A 196 -26.73 43.48 40.29
N ASP A 197 -25.44 43.85 40.14
CA ASP A 197 -24.74 43.81 38.85
C ASP A 197 -24.64 42.38 38.29
N LEU A 198 -24.34 41.39 39.15
CA LEU A 198 -24.32 39.97 38.78
C LEU A 198 -25.71 39.46 38.33
N ASN A 199 -26.77 39.80 39.06
CA ASN A 199 -28.13 39.45 38.69
C ASN A 199 -28.52 40.08 37.33
N LYS A 200 -28.20 41.36 37.13
CA LYS A 200 -28.44 42.05 35.85
C LYS A 200 -27.71 41.39 34.70
N ALA A 201 -26.41 41.15 34.83
CA ALA A 201 -25.60 40.47 33.80
C ALA A 201 -26.12 39.05 33.49
N THR A 202 -26.63 38.34 34.50
CA THR A 202 -27.24 37.00 34.34
C THR A 202 -28.54 37.07 33.52
N ILE A 203 -29.40 38.06 33.80
CA ILE A 203 -30.64 38.28 33.04
C ILE A 203 -30.34 38.68 31.59
N GLU A 204 -29.38 39.56 31.36
CA GLU A 204 -28.93 39.98 30.03
C GLU A 204 -28.36 38.80 29.23
N ALA A 205 -27.53 37.97 29.85
CA ALA A 205 -26.99 36.75 29.22
C ALA A 205 -28.09 35.73 28.88
N GLN A 206 -29.02 35.46 29.80
CA GLN A 206 -30.17 34.58 29.52
C GLN A 206 -31.05 35.10 28.38
N THR A 207 -31.29 36.41 28.33
CA THR A 207 -32.07 37.06 27.26
C THR A 207 -31.37 36.91 25.91
N SER A 208 -30.06 37.19 25.85
CA SER A 208 -29.25 37.03 24.63
C SER A 208 -29.23 35.59 24.12
N ILE A 209 -29.03 34.60 25.01
CA ILE A 209 -29.05 33.17 24.67
C ILE A 209 -30.42 32.76 24.12
N GLY A 210 -31.51 33.20 24.76
CA GLY A 210 -32.88 32.93 24.29
C GLY A 210 -33.13 33.50 22.89
N GLN A 211 -32.69 34.73 22.63
CA GLN A 211 -32.88 35.38 21.34
C GLN A 211 -32.06 34.72 20.22
N HIS A 212 -30.78 34.42 20.45
CA HIS A 212 -29.96 33.70 19.47
C HIS A 212 -30.45 32.27 19.19
N SER A 213 -31.05 31.59 20.18
CA SER A 213 -31.70 30.28 19.98
C SER A 213 -32.89 30.38 19.01
N ILE A 214 -33.72 31.42 19.15
CA ILE A 214 -34.86 31.69 18.25
C ILE A 214 -34.36 32.04 16.84
N GLU A 215 -33.34 32.90 16.73
CA GLU A 215 -32.72 33.26 15.44
C GLU A 215 -32.17 32.04 14.70
N ALA A 216 -31.43 31.16 15.40
CA ALA A 216 -30.90 29.92 14.84
C ALA A 216 -32.02 28.95 14.41
N GLN A 217 -33.09 28.83 15.19
CA GLN A 217 -34.25 28.00 14.85
C GLN A 217 -34.97 28.50 13.59
N ASN A 218 -35.17 29.82 13.47
CA ASN A 218 -35.76 30.45 12.28
C ASN A 218 -34.87 30.26 11.03
N ALA A 219 -33.54 30.40 11.19
CA ALA A 219 -32.59 30.17 10.10
C ALA A 219 -32.61 28.71 9.60
N LEU A 220 -32.64 27.73 10.52
CA LEU A 220 -32.78 26.31 10.17
C LEU A 220 -34.11 26.01 9.45
N GLN A 221 -35.20 26.62 9.89
CA GLN A 221 -36.52 26.44 9.27
C GLN A 221 -36.56 27.06 7.85
N SER A 222 -35.92 28.21 7.66
CA SER A 222 -35.74 28.82 6.33
C SER A 222 -34.89 27.95 5.40
N LEU A 223 -33.75 27.46 5.88
CA LEU A 223 -32.85 26.58 5.13
C LEU A 223 -33.55 25.28 4.71
N ARG A 224 -34.36 24.70 5.60
CA ARG A 224 -35.20 23.53 5.30
C ARG A 224 -36.20 23.82 4.18
N GLY A 225 -36.91 24.94 4.25
CA GLY A 225 -37.83 25.36 3.18
C GLY A 225 -37.13 25.59 1.83
N GLN A 226 -35.91 26.13 1.84
CA GLN A 226 -35.10 26.24 0.62
C GLN A 226 -34.69 24.86 0.07
N LEU A 227 -34.31 23.92 0.95
CA LEU A 227 -33.93 22.56 0.54
C LEU A 227 -35.11 21.80 -0.08
N ASP A 228 -36.29 21.87 0.54
CA ASP A 228 -37.52 21.24 0.04
C ASP A 228 -37.93 21.84 -1.33
N ASN A 229 -37.82 23.16 -1.49
CA ASN A 229 -38.05 23.83 -2.79
C ASN A 229 -37.04 23.40 -3.87
N ASN A 230 -35.75 23.34 -3.54
CA ASN A 230 -34.70 22.90 -4.47
C ASN A 230 -34.89 21.43 -4.88
N LEU A 231 -35.28 20.55 -3.95
CA LEU A 231 -35.62 19.16 -4.24
C LEU A 231 -36.81 19.05 -5.19
N SER A 232 -37.87 19.84 -4.94
CA SER A 232 -39.07 19.89 -5.79
C SER A 232 -38.75 20.38 -7.20
N GLN A 233 -37.99 21.47 -7.34
CA GLN A 233 -37.54 21.97 -8.64
C GLN A 233 -36.70 20.93 -9.40
N ARG A 234 -35.72 20.32 -8.74
CA ARG A 234 -34.84 19.33 -9.37
C ARG A 234 -35.57 18.04 -9.77
N ALA A 235 -36.62 17.66 -9.04
CA ALA A 235 -37.52 16.58 -9.43
C ALA A 235 -38.34 16.94 -10.68
N GLN A 236 -38.86 18.17 -10.76
CA GLN A 236 -39.55 18.68 -11.96
C GLN A 236 -38.61 18.78 -13.17
N GLU A 237 -37.38 19.27 -13.00
CA GLU A 237 -36.36 19.30 -14.06
C GLU A 237 -36.06 17.90 -14.59
N LEU A 238 -35.85 16.91 -13.71
CA LEU A 238 -35.65 15.51 -14.11
C LEU A 238 -36.86 14.95 -14.87
N GLN A 239 -38.08 15.26 -14.41
CA GLN A 239 -39.30 14.82 -15.08
C GLN A 239 -39.49 15.47 -16.47
N ASN A 240 -39.14 16.74 -16.61
CA ASN A 240 -39.17 17.46 -17.89
C ASN A 240 -38.09 16.96 -18.85
N ASN A 241 -36.88 16.69 -18.35
CA ASN A 241 -35.80 16.10 -19.11
C ASN A 241 -36.14 14.69 -19.60
N LEU A 242 -36.78 13.86 -18.76
CA LEU A 242 -37.30 12.55 -19.17
C LEU A 242 -38.33 12.68 -20.30
N LYS A 243 -39.36 13.52 -20.16
CA LYS A 243 -40.37 13.75 -21.21
C LYS A 243 -39.77 14.26 -22.52
N SER A 244 -38.76 15.13 -22.43
CA SER A 244 -38.02 15.64 -23.59
C SER A 244 -37.24 14.52 -24.30
N LEU A 245 -36.55 13.67 -23.53
CA LEU A 245 -35.81 12.52 -24.04
C LEU A 245 -36.76 11.48 -24.67
N GLU A 246 -37.89 11.17 -24.03
CA GLU A 246 -38.94 10.30 -24.57
C GLU A 246 -39.49 10.83 -25.90
N SER A 247 -39.77 12.13 -25.97
CA SER A 247 -40.26 12.79 -27.19
C SER A 247 -39.23 12.76 -28.31
N SER A 248 -37.96 13.05 -27.99
CA SER A 248 -36.84 12.99 -28.95
C SER A 248 -36.58 11.56 -29.46
N LEU A 249 -36.69 10.56 -28.58
CA LEU A 249 -36.56 9.16 -28.95
C LEU A 249 -37.71 8.70 -29.85
N ALA A 250 -38.96 9.07 -29.52
CA ALA A 250 -40.12 8.77 -30.33
C ALA A 250 -40.03 9.37 -31.74
N GLU A 251 -39.59 10.64 -31.84
CA GLU A 251 -39.38 11.32 -33.13
C GLU A 251 -38.21 10.68 -33.92
N ASN A 252 -37.11 10.29 -33.27
CA ASN A 252 -36.00 9.59 -33.94
C ASN A 252 -36.43 8.20 -34.48
N ILE A 253 -37.19 7.44 -33.67
CA ILE A 253 -37.75 6.15 -34.08
C ILE A 253 -38.67 6.35 -35.29
N LYS A 254 -39.58 7.33 -35.24
CA LYS A 254 -40.47 7.66 -36.34
C LYS A 254 -39.70 8.01 -37.61
N GLN A 255 -38.70 8.90 -37.53
CA GLN A 255 -37.87 9.29 -38.67
C GLN A 255 -37.11 8.11 -39.28
N LYS A 256 -36.53 7.21 -38.47
CA LYS A 256 -35.89 5.98 -38.97
C LYS A 256 -36.89 5.02 -39.62
N LEU A 257 -38.11 4.94 -39.10
CA LEU A 257 -39.17 4.10 -39.67
C LEU A 257 -39.62 4.66 -41.02
N GLU A 258 -39.81 5.98 -41.13
CA GLU A 258 -40.12 6.71 -42.36
C GLU A 258 -39.01 6.51 -43.42
N GLN A 259 -37.74 6.66 -43.03
CA GLN A 259 -36.57 6.42 -43.91
C GLN A 259 -36.52 4.97 -44.40
N ASN A 260 -36.63 3.99 -43.50
CA ASN A 260 -36.66 2.57 -43.87
C ASN A 260 -37.82 2.26 -44.82
N ASN A 261 -39.00 2.85 -44.58
CA ASN A 261 -40.18 2.65 -45.43
C ASN A 261 -39.95 3.25 -46.84
N SER A 262 -39.34 4.44 -46.93
CA SER A 262 -38.93 5.04 -48.20
C SER A 262 -37.93 4.16 -48.95
N THR A 263 -36.93 3.59 -48.27
CA THR A 263 -35.96 2.65 -48.85
C THR A 263 -36.63 1.34 -49.31
N ILE A 264 -37.62 0.84 -48.58
CA ILE A 264 -38.42 -0.33 -48.98
C ILE A 264 -39.22 -0.05 -50.26
N GLU A 265 -39.86 1.11 -50.38
CA GLU A 265 -40.58 1.50 -51.61
C GLU A 265 -39.64 1.70 -52.80
N GLU A 266 -38.44 2.26 -52.59
CA GLU A 266 -37.41 2.35 -53.63
C GLU A 266 -36.96 0.97 -54.12
N TYR A 267 -36.69 0.03 -53.21
CA TYR A 267 -36.36 -1.35 -53.58
C TYR A 267 -37.51 -2.08 -54.28
N LYS A 268 -38.77 -1.86 -53.87
CA LYS A 268 -39.94 -2.40 -54.58
C LYS A 268 -40.01 -1.89 -56.02
N LYS A 269 -39.82 -0.58 -56.23
CA LYS A 269 -39.80 0.05 -57.56
C LYS A 269 -38.68 -0.53 -58.42
N LEU A 270 -37.46 -0.62 -57.90
CA LEU A 270 -36.31 -1.19 -58.61
C LEU A 270 -36.54 -2.67 -58.98
N ALA A 271 -37.11 -3.46 -58.07
CA ALA A 271 -37.47 -4.85 -58.33
C ALA A 271 -38.55 -4.96 -59.43
N GLN A 272 -39.56 -4.09 -59.41
CA GLN A 272 -40.61 -4.05 -60.42
C GLN A 272 -40.07 -3.64 -61.80
N GLU A 273 -39.17 -2.65 -61.87
CA GLU A 273 -38.46 -2.26 -63.09
C GLU A 273 -37.62 -3.42 -63.64
N LYS A 274 -36.88 -4.15 -62.79
CA LYS A 274 -36.12 -5.34 -63.18
C LYS A 274 -37.00 -6.49 -63.66
N ILE A 275 -38.18 -6.70 -63.07
CA ILE A 275 -39.17 -7.68 -63.56
C ILE A 275 -39.66 -7.29 -64.95
N GLN A 276 -39.98 -6.02 -65.20
CA GLN A 276 -40.38 -5.55 -66.54
C GLN A 276 -39.25 -5.69 -67.57
N GLU A 277 -37.99 -5.45 -67.17
CA GLU A 277 -36.82 -5.66 -68.01
C GLU A 277 -36.65 -7.14 -68.40
N MET A 278 -36.75 -8.06 -67.42
CA MET A 278 -36.73 -9.50 -67.67
C MET A 278 -37.89 -9.96 -68.57
N GLN A 279 -39.09 -9.40 -68.42
CA GLN A 279 -40.22 -9.69 -69.30
C GLN A 279 -39.97 -9.22 -70.74
N ARG A 280 -39.30 -8.07 -70.94
CA ARG A 280 -38.85 -7.62 -72.28
C ARG A 280 -37.83 -8.57 -72.89
N TYR A 281 -36.80 -8.99 -72.12
CA TYR A 281 -35.83 -9.98 -72.60
C TYR A 281 -36.48 -11.32 -72.95
N LEU A 282 -37.42 -11.80 -72.13
CA LEU A 282 -38.18 -13.02 -72.41
C LEU A 282 -38.99 -12.91 -73.71
N ALA A 283 -39.67 -11.78 -73.93
CA ALA A 283 -40.41 -11.54 -75.17
C ALA A 283 -39.51 -11.50 -76.42
N VAL A 284 -38.29 -10.94 -76.31
CA VAL A 284 -37.29 -10.98 -77.39
C VAL A 284 -36.78 -12.40 -77.61
N ALA A 285 -36.49 -13.16 -76.55
CA ALA A 285 -36.03 -14.55 -76.64
C ALA A 285 -37.08 -15.46 -77.28
N ILE A 286 -38.37 -15.27 -76.97
CA ILE A 286 -39.49 -15.97 -77.62
C ILE A 286 -39.51 -15.66 -79.13
N LYS A 287 -39.41 -14.39 -79.53
CA LYS A 287 -39.34 -14.01 -80.95
C LYS A 287 -38.13 -14.62 -81.66
N LEU A 288 -36.97 -14.67 -81.02
CA LEU A 288 -35.76 -15.29 -81.57
C LEU A 288 -35.94 -16.81 -81.76
N ARG A 289 -36.51 -17.49 -80.76
CA ARG A 289 -36.84 -18.92 -80.84
C ARG A 289 -37.83 -19.20 -81.98
N ASP A 290 -38.88 -18.40 -82.08
CA ASP A 290 -39.92 -18.60 -83.10
C ASP A 290 -39.39 -18.33 -84.51
N TYR A 291 -38.50 -17.34 -84.66
CA TYR A 291 -37.75 -17.11 -85.91
C TYR A 291 -36.83 -18.29 -86.24
N ALA A 292 -36.07 -18.81 -85.25
CA ALA A 292 -35.20 -19.97 -85.44
C ALA A 292 -35.99 -21.23 -85.85
N GLN A 293 -37.15 -21.48 -85.23
CA GLN A 293 -38.05 -22.58 -85.60
C GLN A 293 -38.67 -22.39 -86.99
N ALA A 294 -39.02 -21.15 -87.38
CA ALA A 294 -39.50 -20.84 -88.72
C ALA A 294 -38.40 -21.07 -89.78
N THR A 295 -37.17 -20.64 -89.52
CA THR A 295 -36.03 -20.89 -90.42
C THR A 295 -35.67 -22.37 -90.50
N GLN A 296 -35.76 -23.13 -89.40
CA GLN A 296 -35.55 -24.58 -89.41
C GLN A 296 -36.60 -25.28 -90.29
N LYS A 297 -37.89 -24.97 -90.10
CA LYS A 297 -38.96 -25.53 -90.94
C LYS A 297 -38.81 -25.16 -92.42
N ALA A 298 -38.40 -23.93 -92.73
CA ALA A 298 -38.12 -23.52 -94.11
C ALA A 298 -36.94 -24.30 -94.71
N LEU A 299 -35.90 -24.58 -93.94
CA LEU A 299 -34.76 -25.38 -94.37
C LEU A 299 -35.16 -26.85 -94.62
N ASP A 300 -35.94 -27.45 -93.72
CA ASP A 300 -36.47 -28.82 -93.88
C ASP A 300 -37.37 -28.95 -95.12
N GLN A 301 -38.20 -27.92 -95.38
CA GLN A 301 -39.05 -27.82 -96.58
C GLN A 301 -38.20 -27.78 -97.86
N ILE A 302 -37.18 -26.89 -97.93
CA ILE A 302 -36.27 -26.77 -99.08
C ILE A 302 -35.49 -28.08 -99.31
N LEU A 303 -35.01 -28.71 -98.24
CA LEU A 303 -34.27 -29.98 -98.32
C LEU A 303 -35.16 -31.10 -98.90
N LYS A 304 -36.43 -31.15 -98.48
CA LYS A 304 -37.40 -32.11 -99.01
C LYS A 304 -37.71 -31.86 -100.48
N GLU A 305 -37.96 -30.60 -100.87
CA GLU A 305 -38.24 -30.24 -102.27
C GLU A 305 -37.05 -30.55 -103.19
N ALA A 306 -35.82 -30.32 -102.72
CA ALA A 306 -34.61 -30.73 -103.44
C ALA A 306 -34.48 -32.26 -103.57
N LEU A 307 -34.80 -33.02 -102.53
CA LEU A 307 -34.79 -34.48 -102.57
C LEU A 307 -35.82 -35.04 -103.56
N ASP A 308 -37.03 -34.47 -103.57
CA ASP A 308 -38.09 -34.84 -104.51
C ASP A 308 -37.72 -34.48 -105.96
N GLN A 309 -37.04 -33.34 -106.21
CA GLN A 309 -36.50 -33.01 -107.53
C GLN A 309 -35.40 -33.98 -107.98
N ILE A 310 -34.49 -34.39 -107.10
CA ILE A 310 -33.46 -35.39 -107.41
C ILE A 310 -34.11 -36.72 -107.79
N ASN A 311 -35.06 -37.20 -106.97
CA ASN A 311 -35.80 -38.44 -107.23
C ASN A 311 -36.55 -38.40 -108.58
N ALA A 312 -37.26 -37.30 -108.87
CA ALA A 312 -37.94 -37.09 -110.15
C ALA A 312 -36.96 -37.11 -111.33
N THR A 313 -35.81 -36.44 -111.19
CA THR A 313 -34.76 -36.41 -112.23
C THR A 313 -34.17 -37.80 -112.47
N THR A 314 -33.85 -38.55 -111.41
CA THR A 314 -33.34 -39.92 -111.49
C THR A 314 -34.37 -40.87 -112.15
N ALA A 315 -35.65 -40.74 -111.81
CA ALA A 315 -36.71 -41.51 -112.45
C ALA A 315 -36.84 -41.19 -113.96
N HIS A 316 -36.74 -39.91 -114.33
CA HIS A 316 -36.82 -39.46 -115.72
C HIS A 316 -35.61 -39.92 -116.55
N GLN A 317 -34.41 -39.93 -115.96
CA GLN A 317 -33.20 -40.49 -116.57
C GLN A 317 -33.31 -42.01 -116.76
N LYS A 318 -33.80 -42.74 -115.75
CA LYS A 318 -34.03 -44.19 -115.84
C LYS A 318 -34.99 -44.53 -116.99
N LEU A 319 -36.12 -43.82 -117.09
CA LEU A 319 -37.10 -44.01 -118.17
C LEU A 319 -36.49 -43.74 -119.56
N ALA A 320 -35.65 -42.71 -119.69
CA ALA A 320 -34.95 -42.40 -120.93
C ALA A 320 -33.97 -43.52 -121.34
N ILE A 321 -33.22 -44.08 -120.38
CA ILE A 321 -32.30 -45.21 -120.62
C ILE A 321 -33.07 -46.46 -121.04
N GLU A 322 -34.17 -46.80 -120.35
CA GLU A 322 -35.03 -47.95 -120.71
C GLU A 322 -35.63 -47.78 -122.11
N THR A 323 -36.10 -46.57 -122.45
CA THR A 323 -36.66 -46.26 -123.78
C THR A 323 -35.60 -46.37 -124.88
N HIS A 324 -34.40 -45.85 -124.66
CA HIS A 324 -33.30 -45.96 -125.62
C HIS A 324 -32.84 -47.41 -125.82
N THR A 325 -32.76 -48.18 -124.73
CA THR A 325 -32.39 -49.60 -124.75
C THR A 325 -33.39 -50.43 -125.56
N ASN A 326 -34.69 -50.21 -125.36
CA ASN A 326 -35.74 -50.89 -126.12
C ASN A 326 -35.68 -50.53 -127.61
N SER A 327 -35.44 -49.25 -127.95
CA SER A 327 -35.28 -48.82 -129.35
C SER A 327 -34.10 -49.51 -130.06
N LEU A 328 -32.97 -49.68 -129.37
CA LEU A 328 -31.80 -50.43 -129.87
C LEU A 328 -32.12 -51.93 -130.09
N ILE A 329 -32.87 -52.54 -129.18
CA ILE A 329 -33.30 -53.94 -129.29
C ILE A 329 -34.18 -54.14 -130.53
N ASP A 330 -35.12 -53.24 -130.79
CA ASP A 330 -36.03 -53.37 -131.93
C ASP A 330 -35.36 -53.06 -133.28
N GLN A 331 -34.43 -52.09 -133.33
CA GLN A 331 -33.57 -51.86 -134.52
C GLN A 331 -32.71 -53.09 -134.85
N SER A 332 -32.16 -53.76 -133.82
CA SER A 332 -31.39 -55.00 -133.97
C SER A 332 -32.24 -56.15 -134.55
N LYS A 333 -33.45 -56.37 -134.01
CA LYS A 333 -34.38 -57.41 -134.52
C LYS A 333 -34.74 -57.21 -136.00
N GLU A 334 -35.00 -55.97 -136.43
CA GLU A 334 -35.40 -55.72 -137.81
C GLU A 334 -34.22 -55.86 -138.79
N SER A 335 -33.02 -55.47 -138.37
CA SER A 335 -31.79 -55.68 -139.13
C SER A 335 -31.49 -57.17 -139.35
N ILE A 336 -31.75 -58.03 -138.34
CA ILE A 336 -31.61 -59.48 -138.45
C ILE A 336 -32.63 -60.09 -139.43
N LYS A 337 -33.87 -59.59 -139.49
CA LYS A 337 -34.88 -60.04 -140.48
C LYS A 337 -34.51 -59.64 -141.91
N GLU A 338 -34.04 -58.41 -142.13
CA GLU A 338 -33.57 -57.95 -143.43
C GLU A 338 -32.42 -58.84 -143.93
N TYR A 339 -31.45 -59.16 -143.07
CA TYR A 339 -30.34 -60.05 -143.38
C TYR A 339 -30.79 -61.49 -143.74
N GLN A 340 -31.74 -62.07 -142.99
CA GLN A 340 -32.31 -63.37 -143.34
C GLN A 340 -33.03 -63.36 -144.71
N LYS A 341 -33.75 -62.28 -145.03
CA LYS A 341 -34.42 -62.14 -146.34
C LYS A 341 -33.44 -62.02 -147.50
N SER A 342 -32.28 -61.37 -147.33
CA SER A 342 -31.28 -61.27 -148.40
C SER A 342 -30.62 -62.63 -148.69
N MET A 343 -30.19 -63.35 -147.65
CA MET A 343 -29.57 -64.68 -147.78
C MET A 343 -30.44 -65.71 -148.54
N ILE A 344 -31.74 -65.78 -148.22
CA ILE A 344 -32.67 -66.73 -148.89
C ILE A 344 -32.87 -66.39 -150.37
N LYS A 345 -32.65 -65.12 -150.75
CA LYS A 345 -32.85 -64.61 -152.11
C LYS A 345 -31.62 -64.82 -153.00
N GLU A 346 -30.41 -64.82 -152.45
CA GLU A 346 -29.20 -65.23 -153.18
C GLU A 346 -29.15 -66.75 -153.36
N PHE A 347 -29.43 -67.52 -152.31
CA PHE A 347 -29.30 -68.99 -152.32
C PHE A 347 -30.09 -69.71 -153.43
N ASN A 348 -31.24 -69.15 -153.85
CA ASN A 348 -32.09 -69.74 -154.89
C ASN A 348 -31.79 -69.27 -156.32
N LYS A 349 -30.81 -68.38 -156.53
CA LYS A 349 -30.51 -67.81 -157.86
C LYS A 349 -29.41 -68.55 -158.61
N ASP A 350 -28.55 -69.28 -157.90
CA ASP A 350 -27.32 -69.91 -158.43
C ASP A 350 -27.38 -71.45 -158.56
N SER A 351 -28.56 -72.07 -158.40
CA SER A 351 -28.72 -73.54 -158.43
C SER A 351 -28.92 -74.13 -159.83
N ALA A 352 -29.12 -73.31 -160.88
CA ALA A 352 -29.29 -73.78 -162.27
C ALA A 352 -27.97 -74.07 -163.03
N PRO A 353 -26.87 -73.31 -162.86
CA PRO A 353 -25.58 -73.61 -163.53
C PRO A 353 -24.82 -74.78 -162.89
N LEU A 354 -25.12 -75.12 -161.63
CA LEU A 354 -24.32 -76.03 -160.81
C LEU A 354 -24.36 -77.50 -161.31
N ALA A 355 -25.49 -77.93 -161.90
CA ALA A 355 -25.65 -79.30 -162.42
C ALA A 355 -24.80 -79.59 -163.68
N ALA A 356 -24.60 -78.59 -164.56
CA ALA A 356 -23.76 -78.75 -165.76
C ALA A 356 -22.25 -78.70 -165.43
N ALA A 357 -21.88 -77.93 -164.40
CA ALA A 357 -20.50 -77.90 -163.90
C ALA A 357 -20.09 -79.24 -163.25
N LEU A 358 -20.97 -79.87 -162.45
CA LEU A 358 -20.68 -81.17 -161.82
C LEU A 358 -20.41 -82.28 -162.86
N ALA A 359 -21.23 -82.39 -163.91
CA ALA A 359 -21.04 -83.43 -164.95
C ALA A 359 -19.69 -83.30 -165.69
N THR A 360 -19.20 -82.06 -165.86
CA THR A 360 -17.92 -81.77 -166.52
C THR A 360 -16.73 -82.02 -165.58
N ILE A 361 -16.89 -81.74 -164.28
CA ILE A 361 -15.90 -82.07 -163.25
C ILE A 361 -15.77 -83.59 -163.08
N GLN A 362 -16.87 -84.33 -163.15
CA GLN A 362 -16.88 -85.79 -163.00
C GLN A 362 -16.10 -86.51 -164.13
N THR A 363 -16.23 -86.05 -165.39
CA THR A 363 -15.45 -86.58 -166.53
C THR A 363 -13.97 -86.13 -166.56
N LEU A 364 -13.61 -85.06 -165.82
CA LEU A 364 -12.21 -84.72 -165.55
C LEU A 364 -11.64 -85.51 -164.36
N LEU A 365 -12.45 -85.83 -163.35
CA LEU A 365 -12.04 -86.63 -162.19
C LEU A 365 -11.64 -88.05 -162.60
N GLU A 366 -12.43 -88.73 -163.45
CA GLU A 366 -12.08 -90.08 -163.94
C GLU A 366 -10.73 -90.10 -164.70
N LYS A 367 -10.43 -89.04 -165.45
CA LYS A 367 -9.15 -88.88 -166.16
C LYS A 367 -7.97 -88.50 -165.24
N LEU A 368 -8.24 -87.98 -164.04
CA LEU A 368 -7.26 -87.71 -162.98
C LEU A 368 -7.02 -88.93 -162.08
N GLN A 369 -8.07 -89.70 -161.79
CA GLN A 369 -8.02 -90.93 -160.98
C GLN A 369 -7.21 -92.05 -161.68
N ALA A 370 -7.19 -92.05 -163.01
CA ALA A 370 -6.29 -92.87 -163.83
C ALA A 370 -4.81 -92.43 -163.83
N ARG A 371 -4.45 -91.33 -163.13
CA ARG A 371 -3.08 -90.76 -163.13
C ARG A 371 -2.46 -90.47 -161.76
N SER A 372 -3.23 -90.33 -160.67
CA SER A 372 -2.66 -90.16 -159.32
C SER A 372 -2.30 -91.48 -158.63
N THR A 373 -2.79 -92.62 -159.12
CA THR A 373 -2.45 -93.99 -158.64
C THR A 373 -1.02 -94.46 -158.99
N LYS A 374 -0.05 -93.53 -159.19
CA LYS A 374 1.35 -93.89 -159.48
C LYS A 374 2.45 -93.00 -158.88
N LEU A 375 2.13 -91.78 -158.41
CA LEU A 375 3.05 -90.83 -157.74
C LEU A 375 2.20 -89.85 -156.91
N GLY A 376 2.39 -89.58 -155.62
CA GLY A 376 3.26 -90.19 -154.60
C GLY A 376 3.34 -89.34 -153.31
N LEU A 377 3.81 -89.97 -152.21
CA LEU A 377 4.22 -89.40 -150.91
C LEU A 377 3.14 -88.86 -149.94
N ASP A 378 3.32 -89.23 -148.66
CA ASP A 378 2.49 -88.87 -147.51
C ASP A 378 3.27 -87.90 -146.61
N PHE A 379 2.60 -86.87 -146.07
CA PHE A 379 3.25 -85.72 -145.42
C PHE A 379 2.95 -85.65 -143.91
N THR A 380 4.00 -85.74 -143.10
CA THR A 380 3.92 -85.62 -141.63
C THR A 380 4.50 -84.28 -141.17
N THR A 381 3.88 -83.65 -140.18
CA THR A 381 4.34 -82.36 -139.60
C THR A 381 4.35 -82.43 -138.08
N THR A 382 5.36 -81.83 -137.46
CA THR A 382 5.51 -81.76 -136.00
C THR A 382 5.91 -80.33 -135.59
N THR A 383 5.27 -79.82 -134.54
CA THR A 383 5.41 -78.43 -134.08
C THR A 383 5.94 -78.40 -132.65
N TYR A 384 6.91 -77.52 -132.39
CA TYR A 384 7.60 -77.34 -131.12
C TYR A 384 7.51 -75.87 -130.67
N THR A 385 7.01 -75.66 -129.46
CA THR A 385 6.89 -74.35 -128.78
C THR A 385 7.88 -74.17 -127.63
N GLU A 386 8.65 -75.22 -127.31
CA GLU A 386 9.62 -75.26 -126.21
C GLU A 386 10.89 -76.00 -126.67
N ASN A 387 11.97 -75.88 -125.89
CA ASN A 387 13.22 -76.59 -126.15
C ASN A 387 12.99 -78.11 -126.19
N ALA A 388 13.41 -78.75 -127.29
CA ALA A 388 13.13 -80.16 -127.57
C ALA A 388 14.29 -80.82 -128.32
N THR A 389 14.14 -82.08 -128.70
CA THR A 389 15.07 -82.77 -129.59
C THR A 389 14.30 -83.51 -130.66
N PHE A 390 14.59 -83.21 -131.92
CA PHE A 390 14.02 -83.89 -133.07
C PHE A 390 14.93 -85.05 -133.48
N ALA A 391 14.48 -86.27 -133.22
CA ALA A 391 15.13 -87.47 -133.74
C ALA A 391 14.79 -87.62 -135.21
N VAL A 392 15.77 -87.45 -136.11
CA VAL A 392 15.56 -87.50 -137.57
C VAL A 392 15.03 -88.89 -137.98
N PRO A 393 13.77 -89.02 -138.43
CA PRO A 393 13.18 -90.34 -138.67
C PRO A 393 13.84 -91.10 -139.82
N LYS A 394 14.42 -90.39 -140.80
CA LYS A 394 15.07 -91.01 -141.96
C LYS A 394 16.17 -90.12 -142.55
N ALA A 395 17.37 -90.68 -142.68
CA ALA A 395 18.48 -90.05 -143.38
C ALA A 395 18.18 -89.86 -144.88
N GLY A 396 18.76 -88.81 -145.47
CA GLY A 396 18.84 -88.58 -146.91
C GLY A 396 17.60 -87.94 -147.56
N ILE A 397 16.56 -87.59 -146.79
CA ILE A 397 15.39 -86.87 -147.31
C ILE A 397 15.43 -85.37 -146.94
N TYR A 398 14.64 -84.57 -147.66
CA TYR A 398 14.46 -83.16 -147.36
C TYR A 398 13.35 -82.96 -146.32
N TYR A 399 13.68 -82.22 -145.27
CA TYR A 399 12.79 -81.74 -144.22
C TYR A 399 12.53 -80.25 -144.44
N TYR A 400 11.27 -79.82 -144.50
CA TYR A 400 10.94 -78.40 -144.42
C TYR A 400 10.95 -77.97 -142.96
N VAL A 401 11.74 -76.96 -142.63
CA VAL A 401 11.80 -76.39 -141.28
C VAL A 401 11.41 -74.93 -141.34
N PHE A 402 10.45 -74.54 -140.52
CA PHE A 402 10.00 -73.16 -140.33
C PHE A 402 10.25 -72.74 -138.89
N LEU A 403 10.90 -71.60 -138.69
CA LEU A 403 11.24 -71.04 -137.39
C LEU A 403 10.66 -69.64 -137.22
N GLN A 404 10.23 -69.33 -136.01
CA GLN A 404 9.90 -68.00 -135.52
C GLN A 404 10.76 -67.70 -134.28
N ALA A 405 11.47 -66.57 -134.28
CA ALA A 405 12.25 -66.10 -133.13
C ALA A 405 11.35 -65.75 -131.93
N GLY A 406 11.96 -65.70 -130.74
CA GLY A 406 11.26 -65.25 -129.53
C GLY A 406 10.95 -63.74 -129.54
N ALA A 407 10.09 -63.31 -128.61
CA ALA A 407 9.75 -61.91 -128.42
C ALA A 407 10.84 -61.17 -127.61
N GLY A 408 11.27 -60.00 -128.09
CA GLY A 408 12.24 -59.13 -127.41
C GLY A 408 13.54 -58.89 -128.18
N SER A 409 14.14 -57.70 -128.00
CA SER A 409 15.34 -57.27 -128.72
C SER A 409 16.63 -57.80 -128.09
N ASN A 410 17.51 -58.38 -128.90
CA ASN A 410 18.82 -58.87 -128.47
C ASN A 410 19.88 -57.73 -128.40
N THR A 411 19.80 -56.85 -127.40
CA THR A 411 20.71 -55.70 -127.26
C THR A 411 22.06 -56.01 -126.59
N ASP A 412 22.16 -57.05 -125.77
CA ASP A 412 23.33 -57.30 -124.90
C ASP A 412 23.90 -58.72 -125.04
N GLY A 413 24.40 -59.08 -126.23
CA GLY A 413 25.40 -60.14 -126.47
C GLY A 413 25.09 -61.60 -126.10
N ASN A 414 24.03 -61.86 -125.32
CA ASN A 414 23.64 -63.16 -124.79
C ASN A 414 22.37 -63.64 -125.52
N ASN A 415 22.51 -64.72 -126.28
CA ASN A 415 21.53 -65.29 -127.23
C ASN A 415 20.19 -65.80 -126.63
N GLN A 416 19.46 -65.00 -125.83
CA GLN A 416 18.25 -65.47 -125.14
C GLN A 416 16.99 -65.49 -126.03
N ASN A 417 16.99 -64.82 -127.19
CA ASN A 417 15.82 -64.71 -128.10
C ASN A 417 16.00 -65.44 -129.44
N ILE A 418 16.82 -66.50 -129.46
CA ILE A 418 17.08 -67.32 -130.66
C ILE A 418 16.21 -68.58 -130.66
N THR A 419 15.52 -68.81 -131.77
CA THR A 419 14.91 -70.10 -132.10
C THR A 419 15.78 -70.79 -133.16
N SER A 420 16.15 -72.04 -132.94
CA SER A 420 17.04 -72.80 -133.82
C SER A 420 16.70 -74.28 -133.91
N PHE A 421 16.79 -74.81 -135.13
CA PHE A 421 16.82 -76.24 -135.43
C PHE A 421 18.28 -76.67 -135.57
N GLY A 422 18.89 -76.99 -134.43
CA GLY A 422 20.31 -77.30 -134.30
C GLY A 422 21.24 -76.19 -134.82
N ASP A 423 22.34 -76.62 -135.41
CA ASP A 423 23.30 -75.84 -136.20
C ASP A 423 22.79 -75.50 -137.62
N LYS A 424 21.74 -76.21 -138.09
CA LYS A 424 21.32 -76.18 -139.51
C LYS A 424 20.50 -74.94 -139.87
N LEU A 425 19.67 -74.44 -138.97
CA LEU A 425 18.86 -73.24 -139.19
C LEU A 425 18.60 -72.53 -137.87
N SER A 426 18.87 -71.23 -137.81
CA SER A 426 18.54 -70.38 -136.67
C SER A 426 17.99 -69.02 -137.11
N ILE A 427 17.21 -68.40 -136.23
CA ILE A 427 16.74 -67.03 -136.33
C ILE A 427 16.68 -66.36 -134.95
N SER A 428 17.15 -65.12 -134.89
CA SER A 428 17.09 -64.23 -133.75
C SER A 428 16.26 -62.99 -134.08
N ASN A 429 15.55 -62.45 -133.10
CA ASN A 429 14.84 -61.18 -133.25
C ASN A 429 15.80 -60.01 -132.98
N THR A 430 15.97 -59.12 -133.96
CA THR A 430 16.80 -57.91 -133.85
C THR A 430 15.97 -56.65 -133.54
N SER A 431 14.66 -56.80 -133.35
CA SER A 431 13.69 -55.72 -133.17
C SER A 431 13.02 -55.79 -131.78
N THR A 432 12.52 -54.66 -131.30
CA THR A 432 11.67 -54.58 -130.09
C THR A 432 10.21 -55.02 -130.35
N ALA A 433 9.88 -55.46 -131.56
CA ALA A 433 8.55 -55.95 -131.91
C ALA A 433 8.19 -57.28 -131.21
N THR A 434 6.94 -57.38 -130.77
CA THR A 434 6.37 -58.55 -130.06
C THR A 434 6.04 -59.74 -130.97
N SER A 435 6.03 -59.56 -132.29
CA SER A 435 5.96 -60.63 -133.28
C SER A 435 7.36 -60.98 -133.79
N GLY A 436 7.87 -62.15 -133.39
CA GLY A 436 9.23 -62.59 -133.71
C GLY A 436 9.46 -62.81 -135.22
N THR A 437 10.69 -62.55 -135.68
CA THR A 437 11.08 -62.71 -137.08
C THR A 437 11.01 -64.18 -137.52
N VAL A 438 10.53 -64.44 -138.73
CA VAL A 438 10.33 -65.80 -139.27
C VAL A 438 11.33 -66.16 -140.38
N LYS A 439 11.69 -67.44 -140.47
CA LYS A 439 12.60 -67.99 -141.49
C LYS A 439 12.33 -69.46 -141.70
N SER A 440 12.31 -69.91 -142.96
CA SER A 440 12.21 -71.32 -143.29
C SER A 440 13.26 -71.76 -144.32
N ALA A 441 13.53 -73.06 -144.35
CA ALA A 441 14.39 -73.70 -145.32
C ALA A 441 13.97 -75.16 -145.55
N TRP A 442 14.28 -75.69 -146.73
CA TRP A 442 14.32 -77.12 -146.96
C TRP A 442 15.73 -77.63 -146.67
N LEU A 443 15.87 -78.51 -145.68
CA LEU A 443 17.14 -79.04 -145.19
C LEU A 443 17.21 -80.53 -145.52
N LYS A 444 18.25 -80.95 -146.26
CA LYS A 444 18.55 -82.38 -146.42
C LYS A 444 19.36 -82.85 -145.23
N LEU A 445 18.84 -83.80 -144.48
CA LEU A 445 19.51 -84.35 -143.29
C LEU A 445 20.13 -85.70 -143.66
N GLU A 446 21.44 -85.70 -143.95
CA GLU A 446 22.15 -86.87 -144.49
C GLU A 446 22.35 -87.99 -143.45
N ASN A 447 22.28 -87.67 -142.16
CA ASN A 447 22.44 -88.62 -141.05
C ASN A 447 21.14 -88.70 -140.21
N GLN A 448 20.86 -89.86 -139.63
CA GLN A 448 19.86 -89.99 -138.55
C GLN A 448 20.48 -89.50 -137.24
N GLU A 449 20.55 -88.19 -137.08
CA GLU A 449 21.03 -87.54 -135.86
C GLU A 449 19.86 -86.97 -135.02
N ASN A 450 20.10 -86.80 -133.72
CA ASN A 450 19.18 -86.12 -132.82
C ASN A 450 19.50 -84.62 -132.84
N ILE A 451 18.64 -83.82 -133.46
CA ILE A 451 18.84 -82.39 -133.62
C ILE A 451 18.16 -81.65 -132.46
N SER A 452 18.96 -81.02 -131.60
CA SER A 452 18.45 -80.18 -130.52
C SER A 452 17.73 -78.95 -131.09
N ILE A 453 16.47 -78.78 -130.74
CA ILE A 453 15.67 -77.61 -131.07
C ILE A 453 15.70 -76.68 -129.86
N SER A 454 16.17 -75.45 -130.06
CA SER A 454 16.01 -74.37 -129.09
C SER A 454 14.84 -73.50 -129.52
N VAL A 455 13.91 -73.22 -128.62
CA VAL A 455 12.78 -72.31 -128.84
C VAL A 455 12.79 -71.25 -127.74
N ALA A 456 13.06 -70.01 -128.13
CA ALA A 456 13.00 -68.88 -127.21
C ALA A 456 11.54 -68.56 -126.82
N SER A 457 11.34 -67.78 -125.75
CA SER A 457 10.00 -67.42 -125.27
C SER A 457 9.16 -66.73 -126.36
N GLY A 458 8.00 -67.30 -126.69
CA GLY A 458 7.14 -66.85 -127.79
C GLY A 458 7.60 -67.24 -129.21
N GLY A 459 8.64 -68.05 -129.33
CA GLY A 459 9.12 -68.63 -130.58
C GLY A 459 8.36 -69.90 -131.00
N LEU A 460 8.67 -70.39 -132.22
CA LEU A 460 8.06 -71.59 -132.78
C LEU A 460 9.05 -72.31 -133.71
N CYS A 461 9.09 -73.64 -133.67
CA CYS A 461 9.77 -74.47 -134.67
C CYS A 461 8.81 -75.52 -135.23
N VAL A 462 8.56 -75.52 -136.54
CA VAL A 462 7.77 -76.53 -137.25
C VAL A 462 8.67 -77.31 -138.18
N VAL A 463 8.58 -78.64 -138.13
CA VAL A 463 9.32 -79.57 -139.00
C VAL A 463 8.32 -80.43 -139.75
N SER A 464 8.34 -80.36 -141.08
CA SER A 464 7.50 -81.16 -141.98
C SER A 464 8.37 -82.02 -142.89
N TYR A 465 7.97 -83.26 -143.14
CA TYR A 465 8.69 -84.15 -144.05
C TYR A 465 7.74 -85.16 -144.69
N ALA A 466 8.18 -85.75 -145.79
CA ALA A 466 7.44 -86.77 -146.49
C ALA A 466 8.18 -88.11 -146.46
N THR A 467 7.56 -89.13 -145.88
CA THR A 467 8.08 -90.50 -145.93
C THR A 467 7.39 -91.29 -147.03
N ARG A 468 8.16 -92.11 -147.76
CA ARG A 468 7.61 -93.02 -148.76
C ARG A 468 6.79 -94.12 -148.06
N LEU A 469 5.48 -94.12 -148.28
CA LEU A 469 4.56 -95.20 -147.91
C LEU A 469 5.16 -96.56 -148.25
N LYS A 470 5.10 -97.51 -147.32
CA LYS A 470 5.32 -98.92 -147.63
C LYS A 470 4.14 -99.41 -148.46
N LEU A 471 4.42 -100.26 -149.45
CA LEU A 471 3.41 -100.76 -150.40
C LEU A 471 2.36 -101.69 -149.75
N GLU A 472 2.58 -102.05 -148.49
CA GLU A 472 1.83 -103.05 -147.71
C GLU A 472 0.57 -102.44 -147.06
N ASP A 473 0.60 -101.14 -146.73
CA ASP A 473 -0.51 -100.43 -146.07
C ASP A 473 -1.45 -99.71 -147.06
N VAL A 474 -1.10 -99.70 -148.36
CA VAL A 474 -1.90 -99.08 -149.45
C VAL A 474 -2.74 -100.13 -150.21
N ALA A 475 -2.73 -101.38 -149.74
CA ALA A 475 -3.40 -102.53 -150.36
C ALA A 475 -4.55 -103.12 -149.51
N LYS A 476 -5.11 -102.32 -148.60
CA LYS A 476 -6.42 -102.56 -147.97
C LYS A 476 -7.27 -101.30 -148.10
N ASP A 477 -8.57 -101.51 -148.25
CA ASP A 477 -9.62 -100.49 -148.38
C ASP A 477 -9.57 -99.61 -149.64
N SER A 478 -9.00 -100.15 -150.73
CA SER A 478 -9.55 -99.92 -152.06
C SER A 478 -10.06 -101.23 -152.68
N ILE A 479 -11.38 -101.31 -152.81
CA ILE A 479 -12.17 -102.24 -153.63
C ILE A 479 -12.13 -103.72 -153.20
N ALA A 480 -13.14 -104.11 -152.44
CA ALA A 480 -13.77 -105.42 -152.55
C ALA A 480 -15.29 -105.23 -152.62
N THR A 481 -15.95 -105.85 -153.62
CA THR A 481 -17.42 -106.09 -153.75
C THR A 481 -18.34 -104.85 -153.75
N GLU A 482 -19.23 -104.57 -154.71
CA GLU A 482 -19.99 -105.39 -155.68
C GLU A 482 -20.73 -106.60 -155.09
N GLY A 483 -22.07 -106.51 -155.05
CA GLY A 483 -22.98 -107.56 -154.56
C GLY A 483 -23.46 -107.30 -153.11
N ALA A 484 -24.74 -106.99 -152.84
CA ALA A 484 -25.93 -106.99 -153.70
C ALA A 484 -26.88 -105.82 -153.36
#